data_AF-A0A501XNA2-F1
#
_entry.id   AF-A0A501XNA2-F1
#
_cell.length_a   1.000
_cell.length_b   1.000
_cell.length_c   1.000
_cell.angle_alpha   90.00
_cell.angle_beta   90.00
_cell.angle_gamma   90.00
#
_symmetry.space_group_name_H-M   'P 1'
#
loop_
_entity.id
_entity.type
_entity.pdbx_description
1 polymer ?
#
loop_
_entity_poly.entity_id
_entity_poly.type
_entity_poly.pdbx_seq_one_letter_code
_entity_poly.pdbx_strand_id
1 'polypeptide(L)'
;MTTAYFWEYHQEAPTSGRKLRLLDKAELVFALPLIYRMVHPDVVGEKAGWFNLLMHSPASYTELIANINILVQLRKKNQTVDVQLQQVNRMLNQYFSDLGWRMVRKELSQIKKRQKKSHIEVSKDIILRLKRYMELERLDSFDQALDTLLSEHAATVSAANEEETF
;
A
#
# COMPACT_ATOMS: atom_id res chain seq x y z
N MET A 1 -18.56 -2.96 -3.08
CA MET A 1 -18.17 -1.77 -3.88
C MET A 1 -17.27 -0.91 -3.01
N THR A 2 -16.04 -0.62 -3.44
CA THR A 2 -15.13 0.29 -2.72
C THR A 2 -15.44 1.73 -3.10
N THR A 3 -16.06 2.48 -2.17
CA THR A 3 -16.30 3.91 -2.37
C THR A 3 -14.95 4.63 -2.39
N ALA A 4 -14.56 5.18 -3.53
CA ALA A 4 -13.31 5.90 -3.67
C ALA A 4 -13.47 7.33 -3.16
N TYR A 5 -12.79 7.67 -2.07
CA TYR A 5 -12.70 9.04 -1.57
C TYR A 5 -11.54 9.77 -2.27
N PHE A 6 -11.79 10.98 -2.77
CA PHE A 6 -10.79 11.79 -3.45
C PHE A 6 -10.28 12.90 -2.53
N TRP A 7 -9.02 13.26 -2.73
CA TRP A 7 -8.40 14.39 -2.05
C TRP A 7 -9.05 15.69 -2.53
N GLU A 8 -9.45 16.54 -1.59
CA GLU A 8 -9.82 17.93 -1.85
C GLU A 8 -8.52 18.74 -1.86
N TYR A 9 -8.20 19.35 -2.99
CA TYR A 9 -6.96 20.12 -3.16
C TYR A 9 -7.09 21.47 -2.46
N HIS A 10 -6.07 21.85 -1.70
CA HIS A 10 -6.00 23.14 -1.04
C HIS A 10 -5.55 24.26 -1.99
N GLN A 11 -4.79 23.90 -3.01
CA GLN A 11 -4.40 24.77 -4.11
C GLN A 11 -5.15 24.39 -5.39
N GLU A 12 -4.75 24.98 -6.52
CA GLU A 12 -5.30 24.58 -7.81
C GLU A 12 -5.06 23.09 -8.07
N ALA A 13 -6.15 22.39 -8.38
CA ALA A 13 -6.07 20.99 -8.76
C ALA A 13 -5.21 20.87 -10.04
N PRO A 14 -4.33 19.86 -10.12
CA PRO A 14 -3.48 19.68 -11.29
C PRO A 14 -4.32 19.49 -12.56
N THR A 15 -3.98 20.22 -13.62
CA THR A 15 -4.68 20.19 -14.91
C THR A 15 -4.54 18.85 -15.64
N SER A 16 -3.57 18.03 -15.25
CA SER A 16 -3.31 16.71 -15.84
C SER A 16 -2.91 15.67 -14.79
N GLY A 17 -3.11 14.40 -15.12
CA GLY A 17 -2.79 13.26 -14.26
C GLY A 17 -3.96 12.74 -13.43
N ARG A 18 -3.67 11.73 -12.60
CA ARG A 18 -4.69 11.06 -11.77
C ARG A 18 -4.95 11.87 -10.49
N LYS A 19 -6.23 12.10 -10.18
CA LYS A 19 -6.65 12.70 -8.90
C LYS A 19 -6.09 11.93 -7.71
N LEU A 20 -5.58 12.66 -6.72
CA LEU A 20 -5.14 12.08 -5.45
C LEU A 20 -6.34 11.44 -4.74
N ARG A 21 -6.10 10.28 -4.13
CA ARG A 21 -7.11 9.52 -3.40
C ARG A 21 -6.84 9.60 -1.91
N LEU A 22 -7.90 9.67 -1.12
CA LEU A 22 -7.85 9.46 0.32
C LEU A 22 -7.74 7.94 0.62
N LEU A 23 -7.72 7.56 1.90
CA LEU A 23 -7.57 6.16 2.28
C LEU A 23 -8.80 5.33 1.89
N ASP A 24 -8.55 4.11 1.45
CA ASP A 24 -9.54 3.06 1.25
C ASP A 24 -9.44 2.01 2.36
N LYS A 25 -10.54 1.30 2.63
CA LYS A 25 -10.65 0.23 3.62
C LYS A 25 -9.56 -0.85 3.44
N ALA A 26 -9.28 -1.21 2.19
CA ALA A 26 -8.26 -2.22 1.86
C ALA A 26 -6.82 -1.78 2.20
N GLU A 27 -6.58 -0.47 2.37
CA GLU A 27 -5.25 0.08 2.65
C GLU A 27 -4.98 0.25 4.15
N LEU A 28 -6.00 0.15 5.01
CA LEU A 28 -5.92 0.47 6.44
C LEU A 28 -4.90 -0.36 7.22
N VAL A 29 -4.60 -1.59 6.78
CA VAL A 29 -3.64 -2.46 7.46
C VAL A 29 -2.23 -1.83 7.44
N PHE A 30 -1.84 -1.23 6.32
CA PHE A 30 -0.51 -0.64 6.15
C PHE A 30 -0.50 0.89 6.22
N ALA A 31 -1.66 1.54 5.99
CA ALA A 31 -1.74 2.99 6.00
C ALA A 31 -1.71 3.59 7.41
N LEU A 32 -2.43 2.99 8.37
CA LEU A 32 -2.52 3.56 9.72
C LEU A 32 -1.15 3.62 10.44
N PRO A 33 -0.29 2.57 10.40
CA PRO A 33 1.06 2.67 10.96
C PRO A 33 1.92 3.76 10.31
N LEU A 34 1.82 3.93 8.99
CA LEU A 34 2.52 5.01 8.27
C LEU A 34 2.05 6.37 8.75
N ILE A 35 0.73 6.58 8.79
CA ILE A 35 0.14 7.86 9.18
C ILE A 35 0.55 8.22 10.60
N TYR A 36 0.46 7.30 11.56
CA TYR A 36 0.94 7.52 12.94
C TYR A 36 2.34 8.10 13.00
N ARG A 37 3.26 7.52 12.24
CA ARG A 37 4.64 7.99 12.18
C ARG A 37 4.76 9.36 11.52
N MET A 38 3.97 9.62 10.46
CA MET A 38 4.07 10.86 9.70
C MET A 38 3.44 12.05 10.43
N VAL A 39 2.40 11.85 11.22
CA VAL A 39 1.73 12.94 11.95
C VAL A 39 2.40 13.26 13.28
N HIS A 40 3.42 12.50 13.69
CA HIS A 40 4.17 12.73 14.93
C HIS A 40 4.76 14.15 14.97
N PRO A 41 4.67 14.89 16.09
CA PRO A 41 5.10 16.29 16.18
C PRO A 41 6.53 16.53 15.69
N ASP A 42 7.48 15.64 16.02
CA ASP A 42 8.87 15.76 15.56
C ASP A 42 8.97 15.75 14.02
N VAL A 43 8.22 14.86 13.36
CA VAL A 43 8.19 14.76 11.89
C VAL A 43 7.51 15.98 11.28
N VAL A 44 6.49 16.52 11.96
CA VAL A 44 5.81 17.76 11.54
C VAL A 44 6.79 18.94 11.56
N GLY A 45 7.59 19.05 12.62
CA GLY A 45 8.62 20.08 12.74
C GLY A 45 9.67 20.00 11.62
N GLU A 46 10.18 18.80 11.35
CA GLU A 46 11.19 18.59 10.29
C GLU A 46 10.63 18.81 8.88
N LYS A 47 9.36 18.48 8.65
CA LYS A 47 8.73 18.47 7.31
C LYS A 47 7.54 19.41 7.23
N ALA A 48 7.69 20.60 7.79
CA ALA A 48 6.67 21.67 7.82
C ALA A 48 5.86 21.81 6.51
N GLY A 49 6.52 21.77 5.34
CA GLY A 49 5.86 21.90 4.03
C GLY A 49 4.89 20.76 3.64
N TRP A 50 4.89 19.64 4.37
CA TRP A 50 3.96 18.53 4.16
C TRP A 50 2.63 18.72 4.88
N PHE A 51 2.52 19.76 5.70
CA PHE A 51 1.39 19.94 6.59
C PHE A 51 0.72 21.29 6.36
N ASN A 52 -0.58 21.35 6.65
CA ASN A 52 -1.29 22.61 6.67
C ASN A 52 -1.13 23.25 8.07
N LEU A 53 0.00 23.92 8.29
CA LEU A 53 0.37 24.43 9.63
C LEU A 53 -0.66 25.38 10.25
N LEU A 54 -1.50 26.05 9.44
CA LEU A 54 -2.58 26.90 9.94
C LEU A 54 -3.64 26.11 10.71
N MET A 55 -3.80 24.83 10.40
CA MET A 55 -4.76 23.92 11.03
C MET A 55 -4.13 23.10 12.16
N HIS A 56 -2.84 23.31 12.45
CA HIS A 56 -2.11 22.56 13.47
C HIS A 56 -2.29 23.26 14.82
N SER A 57 -3.09 22.62 15.67
CA SER A 57 -3.15 22.91 17.09
C SER A 57 -2.89 21.61 17.85
N PRO A 58 -2.42 21.67 19.11
CA PRO A 58 -2.30 20.47 19.93
C PRO A 58 -3.60 19.66 19.99
N ALA A 59 -4.75 20.35 20.00
CA ALA A 59 -6.07 19.73 19.97
C ALA A 59 -6.33 18.96 18.66
N SER A 60 -6.01 19.53 17.50
CA SER A 60 -6.26 18.86 16.20
C SER A 60 -5.38 17.61 16.02
N TYR A 61 -4.15 17.63 16.52
CA TYR A 61 -3.31 16.42 16.56
C TYR A 61 -3.93 15.35 17.47
N THR A 62 -4.27 15.70 18.72
CA THR A 62 -4.86 14.75 19.67
C THR A 62 -6.16 14.14 19.14
N GLU A 63 -7.02 14.96 18.54
CA GLU A 63 -8.29 14.51 17.96
C GLU A 63 -8.07 13.56 16.77
N LEU A 64 -7.10 13.87 15.88
CA LEU A 64 -6.74 13.00 14.77
C LEU A 64 -6.25 11.63 15.29
N ILE A 65 -5.36 11.65 16.27
CA ILE A 65 -4.84 10.42 16.88
C ILE A 65 -5.95 9.61 17.55
N ALA A 66 -6.88 10.25 18.25
CA ALA A 66 -8.03 9.58 18.86
C ALA A 66 -8.91 8.89 17.79
N ASN A 67 -9.22 9.59 16.70
CA ASN A 67 -10.01 9.05 15.60
C ASN A 67 -9.29 7.91 14.85
N ILE A 68 -7.97 8.00 14.70
CA ILE A 68 -7.16 6.90 14.15
C ILE A 68 -7.19 5.69 15.10
N ASN A 69 -7.08 5.89 16.41
CA ASN A 69 -7.15 4.81 17.39
C ASN A 69 -8.49 4.07 17.32
N ILE A 70 -9.60 4.81 17.25
CA ILE A 70 -10.94 4.21 17.06
C ILE A 70 -10.97 3.38 15.78
N LEU A 71 -10.45 3.91 14.67
CA LEU A 71 -10.39 3.20 13.40
C LEU A 71 -9.58 1.90 13.48
N VAL A 72 -8.45 1.91 14.19
CA VAL A 72 -7.64 0.71 14.46
C VAL A 72 -8.45 -0.32 15.26
N GLN A 73 -9.18 0.10 16.30
CA GLN A 73 -9.99 -0.79 17.13
C GLN A 73 -11.14 -1.43 16.34
N LEU A 74 -11.88 -0.63 15.57
CA LEU A 74 -12.96 -1.13 14.70
C LEU A 74 -12.44 -2.17 13.71
N ARG A 75 -11.29 -1.88 13.06
CA ARG A 75 -10.63 -2.83 12.14
C ARG A 75 -10.24 -4.12 12.85
N LYS A 76 -9.61 -4.05 14.03
CA LYS A 76 -9.19 -5.24 14.80
C LYS A 76 -10.37 -6.11 15.22
N LYS A 77 -11.51 -5.50 15.51
CA LYS A 77 -12.75 -6.19 15.87
C LYS A 77 -13.58 -6.64 14.65
N ASN A 78 -13.07 -6.48 13.43
CA ASN A 78 -13.80 -6.72 12.17
C ASN A 78 -15.16 -6.01 12.10
N GLN A 79 -15.28 -4.86 12.76
CA GLN A 79 -16.48 -4.04 12.73
C GLN A 79 -16.50 -3.12 11.50
N THR A 80 -17.66 -2.54 11.20
CA THR A 80 -17.82 -1.55 10.13
C THR A 80 -16.95 -0.33 10.42
N VAL A 81 -16.12 0.05 9.45
CA VAL A 81 -15.17 1.17 9.56
C VAL A 81 -15.59 2.39 8.76
N ASP A 82 -16.63 2.31 7.92
CA ASP A 82 -16.87 3.28 6.85
C ASP A 82 -17.07 4.72 7.36
N VAL A 83 -17.88 4.91 8.40
CA VAL A 83 -18.13 6.22 9.02
C VAL A 83 -16.85 6.79 9.65
N GLN A 84 -16.13 5.95 10.40
CA GLN A 84 -14.89 6.37 11.05
C GLN A 84 -13.79 6.67 10.03
N LEU A 85 -13.74 5.90 8.95
CA LEU A 85 -12.82 6.12 7.83
C LEU A 85 -13.12 7.43 7.12
N GLN A 86 -14.39 7.75 6.86
CA GLN A 86 -14.79 9.04 6.30
C GLN A 86 -14.34 10.20 7.19
N GLN A 87 -14.54 10.09 8.51
CA GLN A 87 -14.11 11.12 9.46
C GLN A 87 -12.58 11.27 9.45
N VAL A 88 -11.82 10.18 9.56
CA VAL A 88 -10.35 10.22 9.50
C VAL A 88 -9.89 10.80 8.16
N ASN A 89 -10.50 10.43 7.04
CA ASN A 89 -10.16 10.96 5.72
C ASN A 89 -10.37 12.48 5.63
N ARG A 90 -11.45 13.02 6.23
CA ARG A 90 -11.68 14.47 6.33
C ARG A 90 -10.58 15.15 7.15
N MET A 91 -10.25 14.59 8.31
CA MET A 91 -9.21 15.15 9.18
C MET A 91 -7.82 15.10 8.52
N LEU A 92 -7.49 14.01 7.82
CA LEU A 92 -6.25 13.91 7.05
C LEU A 92 -6.21 14.93 5.92
N ASN A 93 -7.34 15.17 5.26
CA ASN A 93 -7.43 16.20 4.24
C ASN A 93 -7.12 17.58 4.79
N GLN A 94 -7.63 17.93 5.98
CA GLN A 94 -7.32 19.19 6.64
C GLN A 94 -5.89 19.26 7.21
N TYR A 95 -5.33 18.14 7.66
CA TYR A 95 -4.05 18.10 8.38
C TYR A 95 -2.82 18.18 7.44
N PHE A 96 -2.88 17.49 6.29
CA PHE A 96 -1.77 17.44 5.33
C PHE A 96 -1.91 18.51 4.24
N SER A 97 -0.80 19.01 3.71
CA SER A 97 -0.81 19.81 2.48
C SER A 97 -0.97 18.90 1.25
N ASP A 98 -1.27 19.47 0.08
CA ASP A 98 -1.34 18.72 -1.19
C ASP A 98 -0.01 17.99 -1.49
N LEU A 99 1.11 18.64 -1.19
CA LEU A 99 2.44 18.06 -1.29
C LEU A 99 2.62 16.91 -0.29
N GLY A 100 2.28 17.14 0.97
CA GLY A 100 2.41 16.12 2.02
C GLY A 100 1.59 14.88 1.70
N TRP A 101 0.35 15.04 1.28
CA TRP A 101 -0.49 13.91 0.91
C TRP A 101 0.04 13.15 -0.31
N ARG A 102 0.61 13.85 -1.30
CA ARG A 102 1.31 13.21 -2.42
C ARG A 102 2.47 12.34 -1.93
N MET A 103 3.24 12.82 -0.96
CA MET A 103 4.34 12.06 -0.35
C MET A 103 3.83 10.85 0.45
N VAL A 104 2.75 10.99 1.21
CA VAL A 104 2.07 9.87 1.90
C VAL A 104 1.65 8.80 0.87
N ARG A 105 0.98 9.20 -0.22
CA ARG A 105 0.53 8.25 -1.27
C ARG A 105 1.69 7.54 -1.95
N LYS A 106 2.82 8.21 -2.14
CA LYS A 106 4.05 7.60 -2.68
C LYS A 106 4.56 6.51 -1.73
N GLU A 107 4.67 6.80 -0.45
CA GLU A 107 5.11 5.83 0.57
C GLU A 107 4.15 4.64 0.70
N LEU A 108 2.83 4.87 0.72
CA LEU A 108 1.83 3.79 0.71
C LEU A 108 1.98 2.86 -0.49
N SER A 109 2.24 3.44 -1.67
CA SER A 109 2.45 2.67 -2.90
C SER A 109 3.71 1.80 -2.80
N GLN A 110 4.78 2.31 -2.19
CA GLN A 110 6.00 1.55 -1.95
C GLN A 110 5.78 0.43 -0.92
N ILE A 111 5.08 0.69 0.18
CA ILE A 111 4.76 -0.33 1.18
C ILE A 111 3.95 -1.45 0.54
N LYS A 112 2.90 -1.11 -0.21
CA LYS A 112 2.07 -2.10 -0.93
C LYS A 112 2.90 -2.91 -1.94
N LYS A 113 3.85 -2.27 -2.65
CA LYS A 113 4.76 -2.96 -3.57
C LYS A 113 5.68 -3.94 -2.83
N ARG A 114 6.21 -3.55 -1.67
CA ARG A 114 7.09 -4.40 -0.85
C ARG A 114 6.34 -5.58 -0.23
N GLN A 115 5.11 -5.39 0.24
CA GLN A 115 4.28 -6.46 0.80
C GLN A 115 3.91 -7.55 -0.21
N LYS A 116 3.94 -7.26 -1.52
CA LYS A 116 3.72 -8.25 -2.58
C LYS A 116 4.96 -9.09 -2.90
N LYS A 117 6.12 -8.77 -2.33
CA LYS A 117 7.38 -9.48 -2.59
C LYS A 117 7.78 -10.25 -1.34
N SER A 118 8.04 -11.53 -1.50
CA SER A 118 8.67 -12.36 -0.46
C SER A 118 10.17 -12.45 -0.74
N HIS A 119 10.98 -12.45 0.32
CA HIS A 119 12.40 -12.80 0.18
C HIS A 119 12.52 -14.32 0.26
N ILE A 120 13.18 -14.91 -0.73
CA ILE A 120 13.52 -16.33 -0.75
C ILE A 120 15.03 -16.47 -0.72
N GLU A 121 15.52 -17.31 0.19
CA GLU A 121 16.94 -17.68 0.22
C GLU A 121 17.11 -18.99 -0.56
N VAL A 122 17.98 -18.96 -1.55
CA VAL A 122 18.29 -20.11 -2.41
C VAL A 122 19.80 -20.20 -2.63
N SER A 123 20.30 -21.41 -2.85
CA SER A 123 21.72 -21.63 -3.09
C SER A 123 22.18 -20.91 -4.38
N LYS A 124 23.47 -20.55 -4.43
CA LYS A 124 24.07 -19.92 -5.64
C LYS A 124 23.93 -20.80 -6.88
N ASP A 125 24.00 -22.11 -6.71
CA ASP A 125 23.85 -23.08 -7.80
C ASP A 125 22.45 -22.99 -8.44
N ILE A 126 21.40 -22.93 -7.61
CA ILE A 126 20.01 -22.76 -8.09
C ILE A 126 19.89 -21.48 -8.90
N ILE A 127 20.47 -20.37 -8.43
CA ILE A 127 20.45 -19.09 -9.16
C ILE A 127 21.14 -19.20 -10.52
N LEU A 128 22.28 -19.89 -10.60
CA LEU A 128 23.00 -20.09 -11.87
C LEU A 128 22.17 -20.93 -12.85
N ARG A 129 21.54 -22.00 -12.37
CA ARG A 129 20.65 -22.84 -13.20
C ARG A 129 19.43 -22.06 -13.68
N LEU A 130 18.84 -21.24 -12.82
CA LEU A 130 17.67 -20.43 -13.17
C LEU A 130 18.02 -19.35 -14.21
N LYS A 131 19.20 -18.73 -14.13
CA LYS A 131 19.68 -17.80 -15.16
C LYS A 131 19.87 -18.47 -16.52
N ARG A 132 20.45 -19.68 -16.54
CA ARG A 132 20.58 -20.45 -17.79
C ARG A 132 19.22 -20.79 -18.39
N TYR A 133 18.26 -21.19 -17.56
CA TYR A 133 16.89 -21.41 -18.01
C TYR A 133 16.26 -20.13 -18.59
N MET A 134 16.42 -19.00 -17.92
CA MET A 134 15.97 -17.69 -18.44
C MET A 134 16.57 -17.35 -19.80
N GLU A 135 17.86 -17.61 -20.01
CA GLU A 135 18.53 -17.37 -21.30
C GLU A 135 17.98 -18.29 -22.41
N LEU A 136 17.74 -19.56 -22.10
CA LEU A 136 17.20 -20.55 -23.05
C LEU A 136 15.77 -20.20 -23.47
N GLU A 137 14.90 -19.89 -22.50
CA GLU A 137 13.48 -19.59 -22.72
C GLU A 137 13.22 -18.10 -23.04
N ARG A 138 14.28 -17.28 -23.11
CA ARG A 138 14.22 -15.83 -23.39
C ARG A 138 13.30 -15.07 -22.41
N LEU A 139 13.46 -15.34 -21.12
CA LEU A 139 12.67 -14.73 -20.05
C LEU A 139 13.41 -13.54 -19.44
N ASP A 140 12.68 -12.44 -19.22
CA ASP A 140 13.26 -11.16 -18.81
C ASP A 140 13.39 -11.02 -17.28
N SER A 141 12.84 -11.95 -16.51
CA SER A 141 12.86 -11.89 -15.05
C SER A 141 12.81 -13.25 -14.36
N PHE A 142 13.33 -13.31 -13.13
CA PHE A 142 13.21 -14.48 -12.27
C PHE A 142 11.75 -14.85 -11.96
N ASP A 143 10.87 -13.85 -11.82
CA ASP A 143 9.44 -14.09 -11.59
C ASP A 143 8.82 -14.85 -12.78
N GLN A 144 9.10 -14.43 -14.02
CA GLN A 144 8.65 -15.14 -15.22
C GLN A 144 9.22 -16.56 -15.30
N ALA A 145 10.50 -16.76 -14.97
CA ALA A 145 11.11 -18.08 -14.96
C ALA A 145 10.47 -19.04 -13.96
N LEU A 146 10.22 -18.56 -12.74
CA LEU A 146 9.56 -19.36 -11.71
C LEU A 146 8.11 -19.65 -12.08
N ASP A 147 7.36 -18.67 -12.59
CA ASP A 147 5.97 -18.87 -13.03
C ASP A 147 5.88 -19.89 -14.17
N THR A 148 6.83 -19.85 -15.12
CA THR A 148 6.87 -20.80 -16.24
C THR A 148 7.13 -22.22 -15.75
N LEU A 149 8.17 -22.42 -14.92
CA LEU A 149 8.49 -23.72 -14.33
C LEU A 149 7.33 -24.30 -13.50
N LEU A 150 6.67 -23.47 -12.71
CA LEU A 150 5.52 -23.90 -11.91
C LEU A 150 4.32 -24.27 -12.78
N SER A 151 4.10 -23.53 -13.87
CA SER A 151 3.01 -23.81 -14.82
C SER A 151 3.25 -25.11 -15.59
N GLU A 152 4.48 -25.34 -16.07
CA GLU A 152 4.90 -26.59 -16.71
C GLU A 152 4.71 -27.79 -15.78
N HIS A 153 5.13 -27.66 -14.52
CA HIS A 153 4.97 -28.72 -13.53
C HIS A 153 3.49 -29.01 -13.24
N ALA A 154 2.66 -27.97 -13.06
CA ALA A 154 1.23 -28.12 -12.83
C ALA A 154 0.53 -28.81 -14.02
N ALA A 155 0.89 -28.46 -15.26
CA ALA A 155 0.38 -29.11 -16.45
C ALA A 155 0.78 -30.60 -16.51
N THR A 156 2.04 -30.91 -16.17
CA THR A 156 2.55 -32.29 -16.15
C THR A 156 1.83 -33.16 -15.12
N VAL A 157 1.63 -32.63 -13.89
CA VAL A 157 0.88 -33.33 -12.83
C VAL A 157 -0.58 -33.53 -13.22
N SER A 158 -1.20 -32.56 -13.90
CA SER A 158 -2.58 -32.69 -14.37
C SER A 158 -2.73 -33.80 -15.41
N ALA A 159 -1.80 -33.88 -16.38
CA ALA A 159 -1.80 -34.91 -17.40
C ALA A 159 -1.61 -36.33 -16.81
N ALA A 160 -0.72 -36.48 -15.84
CA ALA A 160 -0.48 -37.79 -15.19
C ALA A 160 -1.71 -38.30 -14.42
N ASN A 161 -2.47 -37.41 -13.77
CA ASN A 161 -3.69 -37.79 -13.04
C ASN A 161 -4.86 -38.16 -13.98
N GLU A 162 -4.90 -37.58 -15.18
CA GLU A 162 -5.88 -37.95 -16.21
C GLU A 162 -5.60 -39.34 -16.78
N GLU A 163 -4.34 -39.78 -16.87
CA GLU A 163 -3.97 -41.12 -17.33
C GLU A 163 -4.26 -42.23 -16.29
N GLU A 164 -4.22 -41.93 -14.99
CA GLU A 164 -4.54 -42.89 -13.92
C GLU A 164 -6.05 -43.13 -13.70
N THR A 165 -6.91 -42.33 -14.33
CA THR A 165 -8.37 -42.42 -14.18
C THR A 165 -9.09 -43.17 -15.32
N PHE A 166 -8.34 -43.79 -16.24
CA PHE A 166 -8.86 -44.65 -17.31
C PHE A 166 -8.48 -46.12 -17.13
#